data_AF-A0A7T1MMP3-F1
#
_entry.id   AF-A0A7T1MMP3-F1
#
_cell.length_a   1.000
_cell.length_b   1.000
_cell.length_c   1.000
_cell.angle_alpha   90.00
_cell.angle_beta   90.00
_cell.angle_gamma   90.00
#
_symmetry.space_group_name_H-M   'P 1'
#
loop_
_entity.id
_entity.type
_entity.pdbx_description
1 polymer ?
#
loop_
_entity_poly.entity_id
_entity_poly.type
_entity_poly.pdbx_seq_one_letter_code
_entity_poly.pdbx_strand_id
1 'polypeptide(L)'
;MTQLPASASTGASNGDVPGMGRRQFMNLLTFGSVTGVALGALYPVARYFIPPKAAGSGGGTTAKDELGNTVTASGWLSTHKEGDRSLVQGLKGDPTYLLVEGSDAIGSYGINAICTHLGCVVPWNSGANKFMCPCHGSQYDATGKVVRGPAPLSLALSHVAVENDTVFMSQWSETDFRTGDKPWWA
;
A
#
# COMPACT_ATOMS: atom_id res chain seq x y z
N MET A 1 -24.70 -5.98 86.38
CA MET A 1 -23.77 -4.84 86.51
C MET A 1 -22.36 -5.41 86.47
N THR A 2 -21.46 -5.12 85.53
CA THR A 2 -21.46 -4.23 84.37
C THR A 2 -20.27 -4.72 83.53
N GLN A 3 -20.49 -5.10 82.26
CA GLN A 3 -19.39 -5.43 81.35
C GLN A 3 -18.57 -4.15 81.10
N LEU A 4 -17.26 -4.21 81.34
CA LEU A 4 -16.32 -3.18 80.90
C LEU A 4 -16.33 -3.15 79.36
N PRO A 5 -16.45 -1.98 78.72
CA PRO A 5 -16.34 -1.90 77.27
C PRO A 5 -14.89 -2.23 76.88
N ALA A 6 -14.74 -3.16 75.95
CA ALA A 6 -13.49 -3.36 75.24
C ALA A 6 -13.10 -2.01 74.62
N SER A 7 -12.02 -1.42 75.12
CA SER A 7 -11.39 -0.27 74.51
C SER A 7 -11.01 -0.67 73.08
N ALA A 8 -11.78 -0.18 72.11
CA ALA A 8 -11.34 -0.14 70.73
C ALA A 8 -9.99 0.59 70.75
N SER A 9 -8.92 -0.15 70.46
CA SER A 9 -7.64 0.44 70.14
C SER A 9 -7.88 1.30 68.91
N THR A 10 -8.18 2.58 69.13
CA THR A 10 -8.03 3.63 68.14
C THR A 10 -6.57 3.56 67.71
N GLY A 11 -6.33 2.86 66.59
CA GLY A 11 -5.03 2.82 65.95
C GLY A 11 -4.67 4.27 65.68
N ALA A 12 -3.82 4.82 66.54
CA ALA A 12 -3.23 6.12 66.34
C ALA A 12 -2.63 6.09 64.94
N SER A 13 -3.15 6.93 64.04
CA SER A 13 -2.45 7.25 62.82
C SER A 13 -1.18 7.97 63.24
N ASN A 14 -0.13 7.22 63.55
CA ASN A 14 1.21 7.78 63.70
C ASN A 14 1.45 8.62 62.44
N GLY A 15 1.59 9.94 62.60
CA GLY A 15 1.74 10.88 61.48
C GLY A 15 2.94 10.59 60.58
N ASP A 16 3.78 9.65 61.02
CA ASP A 16 5.03 9.23 60.39
C ASP A 16 4.86 8.05 59.40
N VAL A 17 3.68 7.41 59.33
CA VAL A 17 3.44 6.25 58.43
C VAL A 17 2.46 6.59 57.31
N PRO A 18 2.85 6.47 56.02
CA PRO A 18 1.96 6.77 54.91
C PRO A 18 0.75 5.83 54.86
N GLY A 19 -0.47 6.42 54.81
CA GLY A 19 -1.72 5.70 54.56
C GLY A 19 -1.86 5.21 53.11
N MET A 20 -2.88 4.39 52.83
CA MET A 20 -3.05 3.72 51.52
C MET A 20 -3.15 4.68 50.32
N GLY A 21 -3.85 5.81 50.44
CA GLY A 21 -3.94 6.80 49.36
C GLY A 21 -2.57 7.39 48.96
N ARG A 22 -1.69 7.67 49.95
CA ARG A 22 -0.32 8.14 49.68
C ARG A 22 0.52 7.05 49.02
N ARG A 23 0.35 5.78 49.42
CA ARG A 23 1.04 4.63 48.81
C ARG A 23 0.61 4.41 47.36
N GLN A 24 -0.69 4.48 47.08
CA GLN A 24 -1.24 4.34 45.72
C GLN A 24 -0.78 5.49 44.82
N PHE A 25 -0.77 6.72 45.33
CA PHE A 25 -0.24 7.88 44.61
C PHE A 25 1.26 7.71 44.28
N MET A 26 2.07 7.28 45.25
CA MET A 26 3.49 7.02 45.00
C MET A 26 3.71 5.85 44.02
N ASN A 27 2.92 4.78 44.10
CA ASN A 27 2.98 3.68 43.13
C ASN A 27 2.66 4.15 41.71
N LEU A 28 1.65 5.03 41.55
CA LEU A 28 1.33 5.60 40.24
C LEU A 28 2.51 6.39 39.68
N LEU A 29 3.19 7.21 40.49
CA LEU A 29 4.37 7.95 40.04
C LEU A 29 5.54 7.02 39.69
N THR A 30 5.80 6.01 40.52
CA THR A 30 6.88 5.05 40.30
C THR A 30 6.64 4.21 39.05
N PHE A 31 5.49 3.52 38.95
CA PHE A 31 5.18 2.68 37.79
C PHE A 31 4.89 3.50 36.54
N GLY A 32 4.33 4.71 36.67
CA GLY A 32 4.18 5.64 35.56
C GLY A 32 5.53 6.05 34.96
N SER A 33 6.52 6.36 35.81
CA SER A 33 7.87 6.71 35.34
C SER A 33 8.60 5.52 34.71
N VAL A 34 8.53 4.33 35.32
CA VAL A 34 9.09 3.09 34.74
C VAL A 34 8.44 2.77 33.40
N THR A 35 7.12 2.89 33.31
CA THR A 35 6.38 2.69 32.06
C THR A 35 6.80 3.72 31.01
N GLY A 36 6.99 4.98 31.39
CA GLY A 36 7.48 6.02 30.48
C GLY A 36 8.85 5.69 29.87
N VAL A 37 9.81 5.23 30.69
CA VAL A 37 11.13 4.79 30.21
C VAL A 37 11.00 3.56 29.31
N ALA A 38 10.18 2.58 29.71
CA ALA A 38 9.95 1.37 28.92
C ALA A 38 9.34 1.69 27.55
N LEU A 39 8.34 2.58 27.49
CA LEU A 39 7.74 3.03 26.23
C LEU A 39 8.73 3.84 25.38
N GLY A 40 9.53 4.70 26.01
CA GLY A 40 10.58 5.47 25.33
C GLY A 40 11.64 4.57 24.69
N ALA A 41 12.03 3.49 25.38
CA ALA A 41 12.96 2.49 24.84
C ALA A 41 12.32 1.56 23.80
N LEU A 42 11.03 1.21 23.96
CA LEU A 42 10.31 0.32 23.04
C LEU A 42 9.91 1.03 21.74
N TYR A 43 9.63 2.33 21.77
CA TYR A 43 9.23 3.09 20.59
C TYR A 43 10.22 2.98 19.41
N PRO A 44 11.53 3.23 19.55
CA PRO A 44 12.47 3.09 18.44
C PRO A 44 12.56 1.64 17.95
N VAL A 45 12.44 0.65 18.83
CA VAL A 45 12.41 -0.77 18.45
C VAL A 45 11.17 -1.08 17.61
N ALA A 46 9.99 -0.62 18.04
CA ALA A 46 8.77 -0.79 17.28
C ALA A 46 8.82 -0.06 15.92
N ARG A 47 9.37 1.16 15.89
CA ARG A 47 9.55 1.94 14.65
C ARG A 47 10.58 1.34 13.71
N TYR A 48 11.59 0.64 14.23
CA TYR A 48 12.61 -0.03 13.44
C TYR A 48 12.01 -1.13 12.53
N PHE A 49 10.98 -1.84 13.00
CA PHE A 49 10.28 -2.85 12.20
C PHE A 49 9.30 -2.27 11.17
N ILE A 50 9.02 -0.97 11.21
CA ILE A 50 8.17 -0.31 10.21
C ILE A 50 9.08 0.14 9.05
N PRO A 51 8.92 -0.42 7.84
CA PRO A 51 9.77 -0.05 6.70
C PRO A 51 9.72 1.46 6.44
N PRO A 52 10.86 2.13 6.18
CA PRO A 52 10.85 3.51 5.76
C PRO A 52 10.08 3.63 4.43
N LYS A 53 9.28 4.69 4.28
CA LYS A 53 8.62 4.97 3.01
C LYS A 53 9.71 5.24 1.96
N ALA A 54 9.60 4.59 0.81
CA ALA A 54 10.46 4.91 -0.33
C ALA A 54 10.32 6.40 -0.68
N ALA A 55 11.44 7.08 -0.91
CA ALA A 55 11.44 8.48 -1.34
C ALA A 55 10.84 8.55 -2.76
N GLY A 56 9.58 8.97 -2.87
CA GLY A 56 8.90 9.20 -4.15
C GLY A 56 8.72 10.69 -4.37
N SER A 57 9.27 11.23 -5.46
CA SER A 57 9.02 12.59 -5.89
C SER A 57 7.67 12.66 -6.59
N GLY A 58 6.65 13.21 -5.92
CA GLY A 58 5.44 13.71 -6.60
C GLY A 58 4.53 12.67 -7.25
N GLY A 59 4.32 11.50 -6.63
CA GLY A 59 3.27 10.55 -7.03
C GLY A 59 3.51 9.80 -8.36
N GLY A 60 4.64 10.06 -9.03
CA GLY A 60 5.07 9.34 -10.22
C GLY A 60 6.39 8.60 -10.02
N THR A 61 6.56 7.46 -10.71
CA THR A 61 7.79 6.69 -10.77
C THR A 61 8.19 6.48 -12.22
N THR A 62 9.50 6.41 -12.51
CA THR A 62 9.99 6.02 -13.83
C THR A 62 9.66 4.56 -14.10
N ALA A 63 9.18 4.26 -15.30
CA ALA A 63 9.01 2.89 -15.74
C ALA A 63 10.39 2.24 -15.97
N LYS A 64 10.54 0.99 -15.51
CA LYS A 64 11.78 0.23 -15.68
C LYS A 64 11.55 -1.06 -16.45
N ASP A 65 12.58 -1.53 -17.14
CA ASP A 65 12.61 -2.82 -17.81
C ASP A 65 12.84 -3.98 -16.81
N GLU A 66 12.88 -5.21 -17.30
CA GLU A 66 13.16 -6.42 -16.51
C GLU A 66 14.52 -6.38 -15.79
N LEU A 67 15.48 -5.65 -16.35
CA LEU A 67 16.84 -5.50 -15.80
C LEU A 67 16.94 -4.32 -14.81
N GLY A 68 15.86 -3.55 -14.65
CA GLY A 68 15.80 -2.37 -13.78
C GLY A 68 16.34 -1.08 -14.42
N ASN A 69 16.64 -1.08 -15.72
CA ASN A 69 17.00 0.13 -16.45
C ASN A 69 15.75 0.96 -16.75
N THR A 70 15.92 2.27 -16.85
CA THR A 70 14.83 3.18 -17.22
C THR A 70 14.40 2.95 -18.68
N VAL A 71 13.09 2.83 -18.90
CA VAL A 71 12.53 2.70 -20.25
C VAL A 71 12.50 4.06 -20.93
N THR A 72 13.13 4.14 -22.11
CA THR A 72 13.04 5.31 -22.99
C THR A 72 11.96 5.12 -24.06
N ALA A 73 11.28 6.19 -24.45
CA ALA A 73 10.22 6.10 -25.45
C ALA A 73 10.80 5.73 -26.83
N SER A 74 11.91 6.34 -27.23
CA SER A 74 12.63 6.02 -28.46
C SER A 74 13.08 4.55 -28.54
N GLY A 75 13.66 4.02 -27.46
CA GLY A 75 14.10 2.63 -27.39
C GLY A 75 12.93 1.65 -27.39
N TRP A 76 11.85 1.99 -26.68
CA TRP A 76 10.64 1.17 -26.63
C TRP A 76 9.95 1.04 -27.99
N LEU A 77 9.74 2.17 -28.68
CA LEU A 77 9.10 2.20 -30.00
C LEU A 77 9.95 1.53 -31.09
N SER A 78 11.27 1.45 -30.91
CA SER A 78 12.13 0.72 -31.85
C SER A 78 11.97 -0.80 -31.79
N THR A 79 11.48 -1.33 -30.68
CA THR A 79 11.38 -2.77 -30.41
C THR A 79 9.95 -3.29 -30.39
N HIS A 80 8.98 -2.44 -30.03
CA HIS A 80 7.57 -2.78 -29.88
C HIS A 80 6.74 -2.13 -30.99
N LYS A 81 5.89 -2.92 -31.63
CA LYS A 81 5.01 -2.46 -32.73
C LYS A 81 3.69 -1.91 -32.20
N GLU A 82 2.93 -1.27 -33.07
CA GLU A 82 1.56 -0.84 -32.79
C GLU A 82 0.70 -2.00 -32.24
N GLY A 83 -0.03 -1.74 -31.16
CA GLY A 83 -0.90 -2.71 -30.51
C GLY A 83 -0.17 -3.70 -29.60
N ASP A 84 1.16 -3.59 -29.49
CA ASP A 84 1.94 -4.41 -28.56
C ASP A 84 1.69 -3.98 -27.11
N ARG A 85 1.76 -4.97 -26.22
CA ARG A 85 1.43 -4.87 -24.80
C ARG A 85 2.47 -5.64 -24.03
N SER A 86 3.52 -4.94 -23.65
CA SER A 86 4.63 -5.51 -22.88
C SER A 86 4.65 -4.98 -21.46
N LEU A 87 5.20 -5.81 -20.57
CA LEU A 87 5.28 -5.51 -19.15
C LEU A 87 6.50 -4.62 -18.87
N VAL A 88 6.28 -3.61 -18.05
CA VAL A 88 7.31 -2.79 -17.43
C VAL A 88 7.09 -2.80 -15.92
N GLN A 89 8.14 -2.53 -15.16
CA GLN A 89 8.03 -2.24 -13.74
C GLN A 89 7.42 -0.83 -13.58
N GLY A 90 6.18 -0.78 -13.11
CA GLY A 90 5.43 0.46 -12.92
C GLY A 90 5.43 0.93 -11.46
N LEU A 91 4.30 1.53 -11.07
CA LEU A 91 4.10 2.07 -9.71
C LEU A 91 4.36 1.01 -8.63
N LYS A 92 5.11 1.39 -7.59
CA LYS A 92 5.43 0.53 -6.43
C LYS A 92 6.16 -0.78 -6.77
N GLY A 93 6.65 -0.92 -8.01
CA GLY A 93 7.31 -2.13 -8.50
C GLY A 93 6.37 -3.18 -9.08
N ASP A 94 5.07 -2.87 -9.20
CA ASP A 94 4.10 -3.78 -9.80
C ASP A 94 4.33 -3.89 -11.32
N PRO A 95 4.08 -5.07 -11.91
CA PRO A 95 4.12 -5.24 -13.36
C PRO A 95 2.93 -4.50 -13.98
N THR A 96 3.21 -3.55 -14.86
CA THR A 96 2.21 -2.75 -15.56
C THR A 96 2.43 -2.87 -17.06
N TYR A 97 1.35 -3.07 -17.80
CA TYR A 97 1.37 -3.06 -19.25
C TYR A 97 1.56 -1.64 -19.78
N LEU A 98 2.56 -1.47 -20.62
CA LEU A 98 2.75 -0.28 -21.44
C LEU A 98 2.17 -0.57 -22.83
N LEU A 99 1.20 0.25 -23.24
CA LEU A 99 0.52 0.11 -24.52
C LEU A 99 1.21 0.99 -25.56
N VAL A 100 1.37 0.47 -26.78
CA VAL A 100 1.77 1.26 -27.95
C VAL A 100 0.53 1.53 -28.80
N GLU A 101 0.10 2.78 -28.85
CA GLU A 101 -1.07 3.24 -29.59
C GLU A 101 -0.61 4.02 -30.84
N GLY A 102 -0.92 3.52 -32.04
CA GLY A 102 -0.43 4.09 -33.30
C GLY A 102 1.00 3.68 -33.66
N SER A 103 1.53 4.24 -34.76
CA SER A 103 2.85 3.87 -35.29
C SER A 103 4.01 4.31 -34.40
N ASP A 104 3.86 5.42 -33.65
CA ASP A 104 4.98 6.07 -32.96
C ASP A 104 4.59 6.70 -31.60
N ALA A 105 3.51 6.25 -30.96
CA ALA A 105 3.08 6.81 -29.68
C ALA A 105 2.83 5.75 -28.61
N ILE A 106 3.23 6.08 -27.39
CA ILE A 106 2.90 5.31 -26.19
C ILE A 106 1.52 5.77 -25.71
N GLY A 107 0.67 4.82 -25.34
CA GLY A 107 -0.66 5.10 -24.82
C GLY A 107 -0.62 5.97 -23.55
N SER A 108 -1.67 6.76 -23.34
CA SER A 108 -1.76 7.71 -22.22
C SER A 108 -1.97 7.07 -20.85
N TYR A 109 -2.25 5.76 -20.82
CA TYR A 109 -2.47 4.98 -19.61
C TYR A 109 -1.75 3.63 -19.68
N GLY A 110 -1.42 3.12 -18.50
CA GLY A 110 -0.91 1.78 -18.29
C GLY A 110 -1.94 0.93 -17.56
N ILE A 111 -1.92 -0.38 -17.80
CA ILE A 111 -2.83 -1.34 -17.17
C ILE A 111 -2.04 -2.20 -16.20
N ASN A 112 -2.36 -2.15 -14.91
CA ASN A 112 -1.71 -3.01 -13.92
C ASN A 112 -2.01 -4.49 -14.23
N ALA A 113 -0.98 -5.33 -14.31
CA ALA A 113 -1.11 -6.72 -14.72
C ALA A 113 -1.51 -7.66 -13.56
N ILE A 114 -1.62 -7.15 -12.33
CA ILE A 114 -1.96 -7.93 -11.15
C ILE A 114 -3.46 -8.24 -11.15
N CYS A 115 -3.79 -9.53 -11.18
CA CYS A 115 -5.15 -10.02 -11.11
C CYS A 115 -5.80 -9.63 -9.78
N THR A 116 -6.93 -8.93 -9.87
CA THR A 116 -7.77 -8.50 -8.74
C THR A 116 -8.41 -9.63 -7.93
N HIS A 117 -8.26 -10.88 -8.36
CA HIS A 117 -8.70 -12.05 -7.60
C HIS A 117 -7.73 -12.38 -6.45
N LEU A 118 -6.48 -12.76 -6.78
CA LEU A 118 -5.47 -13.23 -5.83
C LEU A 118 -4.03 -12.79 -6.17
N GLY A 119 -3.85 -11.94 -7.18
CA GLY A 119 -2.54 -11.33 -7.48
C GLY A 119 -1.67 -12.01 -8.54
N CYS A 120 -2.17 -13.00 -9.29
CA CYS A 120 -1.43 -13.55 -10.43
C CYS A 120 -1.21 -12.48 -11.52
N VAL A 121 -0.06 -12.49 -12.20
CA VAL A 121 0.16 -11.65 -13.39
C VAL A 121 -0.69 -12.18 -14.56
N VAL A 122 -1.50 -11.31 -15.15
CA VAL A 122 -2.45 -11.66 -16.21
C VAL A 122 -1.84 -11.40 -17.58
N PRO A 123 -1.49 -12.43 -18.38
CA PRO A 123 -0.94 -12.24 -19.71
C PRO A 123 -1.99 -11.70 -20.69
N TRP A 124 -1.53 -10.93 -21.67
CA TRP A 124 -2.30 -10.54 -22.83
C TRP A 124 -2.44 -11.71 -23.83
N ASN A 125 -3.66 -11.98 -24.27
CA ASN A 125 -3.94 -12.91 -25.37
C ASN A 125 -4.36 -12.12 -26.61
N SER A 126 -3.45 -11.98 -27.57
CA SER A 126 -3.67 -11.27 -28.84
C SER A 126 -4.69 -11.94 -29.75
N GLY A 127 -4.82 -13.27 -29.70
CA GLY A 127 -5.81 -14.00 -30.51
C GLY A 127 -7.25 -13.74 -30.07
N ALA A 128 -7.46 -13.46 -28.78
CA ALA A 128 -8.78 -13.18 -28.21
C ALA A 128 -9.03 -11.70 -27.90
N ASN A 129 -8.01 -10.83 -28.07
CA ASN A 129 -8.00 -9.42 -27.68
C ASN A 129 -8.45 -9.19 -26.21
N LYS A 130 -7.97 -10.06 -25.31
CA LYS A 130 -8.34 -10.06 -23.89
C LYS A 130 -7.15 -10.43 -23.01
N PHE A 131 -7.13 -9.91 -21.80
CA PHE A 131 -6.24 -10.43 -20.76
C PHE A 131 -6.86 -11.67 -20.14
N MET A 132 -6.13 -12.79 -20.11
CA MET A 132 -6.65 -14.06 -19.63
C MET A 132 -5.77 -14.61 -18.51
N CYS A 133 -6.30 -14.60 -17.30
CA CYS A 133 -5.55 -15.05 -16.12
C CYS A 133 -5.42 -16.58 -16.13
N PRO A 134 -4.20 -17.14 -16.16
CA PRO A 134 -3.99 -18.58 -16.24
C PRO A 134 -4.37 -19.31 -14.95
N CYS A 135 -4.45 -18.59 -13.81
CA CYS A 135 -4.70 -19.20 -12.51
C CYS A 135 -6.13 -19.72 -12.35
N HIS A 136 -7.13 -18.87 -12.63
CA HIS A 136 -8.55 -19.20 -12.43
C HIS A 136 -9.46 -18.75 -13.58
N GLY A 137 -8.88 -18.31 -14.70
CA GLY A 137 -9.64 -17.97 -15.91
C GLY A 137 -10.38 -16.63 -15.86
N SER A 138 -10.00 -15.70 -14.98
CA SER A 138 -10.47 -14.31 -15.04
C SER A 138 -10.11 -13.69 -16.39
N GLN A 139 -11.07 -13.05 -17.03
CA GLN A 139 -10.90 -12.39 -18.32
C GLN A 139 -11.17 -10.91 -18.19
N TYR A 140 -10.29 -10.11 -18.76
CA TYR A 140 -10.44 -8.66 -18.87
C TYR A 140 -10.40 -8.25 -20.34
N ASP A 141 -11.13 -7.20 -20.70
CA ASP A 141 -11.10 -6.66 -22.06
C ASP A 141 -9.78 -5.95 -22.38
N ALA A 142 -9.67 -5.40 -23.60
CA ALA A 142 -8.50 -4.65 -24.04
C ALA A 142 -8.17 -3.41 -23.18
N THR A 143 -9.10 -2.91 -22.37
CA THR A 143 -8.89 -1.77 -21.46
C THR A 143 -8.61 -2.23 -20.01
N GLY A 144 -8.66 -3.54 -19.74
CA GLY A 144 -8.49 -4.12 -18.40
C GLY A 144 -9.78 -4.17 -17.58
N LYS A 145 -10.95 -3.91 -18.17
CA LYS A 145 -12.24 -4.07 -17.50
C LYS A 145 -12.58 -5.55 -17.37
N VAL A 146 -13.06 -5.97 -16.20
CA VAL A 146 -13.45 -7.37 -15.98
C VAL A 146 -14.63 -7.75 -16.87
N VAL A 147 -14.52 -8.91 -17.55
CA VAL A 147 -15.54 -9.47 -18.45
C VAL A 147 -16.07 -10.80 -17.92
N ARG A 148 -15.19 -11.63 -17.33
CA ARG A 148 -15.56 -12.96 -16.84
C ARG A 148 -14.64 -13.42 -15.72
N GLY A 149 -15.11 -14.41 -14.95
CA GLY A 149 -14.32 -15.16 -13.98
C GLY A 149 -14.47 -14.63 -12.56
N PRO A 150 -13.68 -15.15 -11.61
CA PRO A 150 -13.85 -14.84 -10.18
C PRO A 150 -13.29 -13.47 -9.75
N ALA A 151 -12.67 -12.73 -10.67
CA ALA A 151 -12.16 -11.39 -10.37
C ALA A 151 -13.31 -10.43 -10.01
N PRO A 152 -13.29 -9.80 -8.81
CA PRO A 152 -14.38 -8.91 -8.38
C PRO A 152 -14.32 -7.53 -9.04
N LEU A 153 -13.13 -7.08 -9.46
CA LEU A 153 -12.86 -5.70 -9.92
C LEU A 153 -12.02 -5.69 -11.20
N SER A 154 -12.10 -4.60 -11.95
CA SER A 154 -11.25 -4.32 -13.13
C SER A 154 -9.80 -4.03 -12.75
N LEU A 155 -8.85 -4.26 -13.65
CA LEU A 155 -7.43 -3.97 -13.45
C LEU A 155 -7.20 -2.47 -13.19
N ALA A 156 -6.29 -2.14 -12.28
CA ALA A 156 -5.98 -0.76 -11.95
C ALA A 156 -5.29 -0.03 -13.12
N LEU A 157 -5.48 1.29 -13.18
CA LEU A 157 -4.87 2.14 -14.20
C LEU A 157 -3.81 3.05 -13.58
N SER A 158 -2.85 3.44 -14.40
CA SER A 158 -1.87 4.49 -14.11
C SER A 158 -1.77 5.43 -15.29
N HIS A 159 -1.58 6.73 -15.06
CA HIS A 159 -1.24 7.64 -16.14
C HIS A 159 0.16 7.35 -16.65
N VAL A 160 0.35 7.48 -17.95
CA VAL A 160 1.66 7.38 -18.59
C VAL A 160 1.96 8.72 -19.25
N ALA A 161 3.10 9.29 -18.89
CA ALA A 161 3.62 10.52 -19.47
C ALA A 161 5.04 10.28 -19.97
N VAL A 162 5.37 10.82 -21.13
CA VAL A 162 6.74 10.78 -21.65
C VAL A 162 7.36 12.16 -21.44
N GLU A 163 8.37 12.25 -20.59
CA GLU A 163 9.11 13.49 -20.33
C GLU A 163 10.60 13.26 -20.63
N ASN A 164 11.20 14.12 -21.46
CA ASN A 164 12.62 14.01 -21.83
C ASN A 164 13.02 12.59 -22.29
N ASP A 165 12.21 11.98 -23.17
CA ASP A 165 12.37 10.61 -23.68
C ASP A 165 12.26 9.50 -22.62
N THR A 166 11.92 9.82 -21.37
CA THR A 166 11.72 8.84 -20.30
C THR A 166 10.23 8.63 -20.04
N VAL A 167 9.84 7.37 -19.86
CA VAL A 167 8.45 7.01 -19.51
C VAL A 167 8.24 7.13 -18.00
N PHE A 168 7.32 8.01 -17.61
CA PHE A 168 6.87 8.20 -16.24
C PHE A 168 5.46 7.65 -16.07
N MET A 169 5.24 6.99 -14.94
CA MET A 169 3.92 6.49 -14.56
C MET A 169 3.48 7.16 -13.27
N SER A 170 2.25 7.68 -13.23
CA SER A 170 1.68 8.30 -12.02
C SER A 170 0.32 7.68 -11.68
N GLN A 171 -0.11 7.85 -10.42
CA GLN A 171 -1.35 7.27 -9.94
C GLN A 171 -2.56 7.86 -10.67
N TRP A 172 -3.45 7.00 -11.18
CA TRP A 172 -4.74 7.43 -11.73
C TRP A 172 -5.71 7.74 -10.59
N SER A 173 -6.12 8.99 -10.46
CA SER A 173 -7.05 9.45 -9.41
C SER A 173 -8.38 9.99 -9.94
N GLU A 174 -8.48 10.22 -11.26
CA GLU A 174 -9.71 10.66 -11.90
C GLU A 174 -10.69 9.49 -12.14
N THR A 175 -11.89 9.80 -12.63
CA THR A 175 -12.93 8.81 -12.93
C THR A 175 -12.41 7.73 -13.89
N ASP A 176 -12.76 6.47 -13.63
CA ASP A 176 -12.42 5.37 -14.52
C ASP A 176 -13.25 5.47 -15.79
N PHE A 177 -12.61 5.75 -16.93
CA PHE A 177 -13.29 5.92 -18.21
C PHE A 177 -14.02 4.65 -18.70
N ARG A 178 -13.71 3.47 -18.14
CA ARG A 178 -14.26 2.17 -18.55
C ARG A 178 -15.59 1.83 -17.85
N THR A 179 -15.78 2.37 -16.64
CA THR A 179 -16.98 2.13 -15.82
C THR A 179 -17.79 3.40 -15.55
N GLY A 180 -17.16 4.58 -15.61
CA GLY A 180 -17.77 5.85 -15.21
C GLY A 180 -17.79 6.07 -13.70
N ASP A 181 -17.22 5.15 -12.91
CA ASP A 181 -17.19 5.19 -11.46
C ASP A 181 -15.85 5.73 -10.92
N LYS A 182 -15.81 6.02 -9.62
CA LYS A 182 -14.56 6.37 -8.93
C LYS A 182 -13.59 5.17 -8.94
N PRO A 183 -12.28 5.38 -9.18
CA PRO A 183 -11.28 4.32 -9.13
C PRO A 183 -11.24 3.66 -7.74
N TRP A 184 -11.25 2.33 -7.71
CA TRP A 184 -11.26 1.55 -6.48
C TRP A 184 -9.87 1.39 -5.83
N TRP A 185 -8.80 1.68 -6.59
CA TRP A 185 -7.40 1.55 -6.18
C TRP A 185 -6.81 2.85 -5.60
N ALA A 186 -7.56 3.95 -5.64
CA ALA A 186 -7.14 5.29 -5.24
C ALA A 186 -7.22 5.50 -3.72
#